data_AF-A0A235FDL6-F1
#
_entry.id   AF-A0A235FDL6-F1
#
_cell.length_a   1.000
_cell.length_b   1.000
_cell.length_c   1.000
_cell.angle_alpha   90.00
_cell.angle_beta   90.00
_cell.angle_gamma   90.00
#
_symmetry.space_group_name_H-M   'P 1'
#
loop_
_entity.id
_entity.type
_entity.pdbx_description
1 polymer ?
#
loop_
_entity_poly.entity_id
_entity_poly.type
_entity_poly.pdbx_seq_one_letter_code
_entity_poly.pdbx_strand_id
1 'polypeptide(L)'
;MNAQEKLSYERLISRTEYYKEKALDLEKKLLFAEEQIEKLENDLNTNGNIKTLELKEKELAQLKTDLEDLQYKLRLSQADELEKRIKGYEDLLGKIQIELNEKDQQIDLYQQRVKSMEKRMSINRMLEPSFEGSMQTAGDNTAAGAVKEDFRCTGYFDYSVIFTEEKNGFIRGSFTLENTGVQPLSNPHICFRFLPAEAAAMKGKILSMISNPSAEEIGQSQWMYMDNDWAAEAKDRGELWVCPLKETVLLQGARISLNDFQIPFKKQIDNHITVEAFVYFHKENYKIRAANHIAVNF
;
A
#
# COMPACT_ATOMS: atom_id res chain seq x y z
N MET A 1 55.40 -51.21 107.09
CA MET A 1 55.38 -51.16 105.62
C MET A 1 55.84 -49.77 105.18
N ASN A 2 56.91 -49.71 104.40
CA ASN A 2 57.70 -48.50 104.13
C ASN A 2 56.97 -47.50 103.23
N ALA A 3 56.99 -46.22 103.60
CA ALA A 3 56.30 -45.13 102.87
C ALA A 3 56.82 -44.93 101.42
N GLN A 4 58.05 -45.37 101.12
CA GLN A 4 58.63 -45.31 99.77
C GLN A 4 57.98 -46.27 98.76
N GLU A 5 57.49 -47.43 99.19
CA GLU A 5 56.86 -48.41 98.28
C GLU A 5 55.45 -47.96 97.86
N LYS A 6 54.70 -47.31 98.77
CA LYS A 6 53.37 -46.74 98.46
C LYS A 6 53.45 -45.58 97.46
N LEU A 7 54.44 -44.70 97.61
CA LEU A 7 54.72 -43.60 96.67
C LEU A 7 55.14 -44.11 95.27
N SER A 8 55.79 -45.27 95.18
CA SER A 8 56.14 -45.91 93.92
C SER A 8 54.93 -46.51 93.21
N TYR A 9 54.03 -47.15 93.97
CA TYR A 9 52.81 -47.76 93.44
C TYR A 9 51.79 -46.72 92.95
N GLU A 10 51.57 -45.64 93.70
CA GLU A 10 50.68 -44.55 93.29
C GLU A 10 51.15 -43.87 92.00
N ARG A 11 52.46 -43.61 91.85
CA ARG A 11 53.02 -43.06 90.61
C ARG A 11 52.85 -43.99 89.40
N LEU A 12 52.93 -45.30 89.64
CA LEU A 12 52.72 -46.30 88.59
C LEU A 12 51.25 -46.28 88.12
N ILE A 13 50.30 -46.21 89.05
CA ILE A 13 48.87 -46.12 88.75
C ILE A 13 48.57 -44.85 87.95
N SER A 14 49.02 -43.68 88.41
CA SER A 14 48.79 -42.41 87.69
C SER A 14 49.38 -42.42 86.27
N ARG A 15 50.54 -43.07 86.08
CA ARG A 15 51.14 -43.23 84.75
C ARG A 15 50.27 -44.14 83.86
N THR A 16 49.72 -45.23 84.40
CA THR A 16 48.82 -46.11 83.63
C THR A 16 47.49 -45.44 83.29
N GLU A 17 46.92 -44.65 84.19
CA GLU A 17 45.70 -43.87 83.94
C GLU A 17 45.93 -42.81 82.86
N TYR A 18 47.05 -42.10 82.92
CA TYR A 18 47.44 -41.13 81.89
C TYR A 18 47.53 -41.75 80.49
N TYR A 19 48.15 -42.93 80.36
CA TYR A 19 48.21 -43.59 79.04
C TYR A 19 46.87 -44.15 78.57
N LYS A 20 45.99 -44.57 79.49
CA LYS A 20 44.62 -44.99 79.14
C LYS A 20 43.78 -43.81 78.64
N GLU A 21 43.85 -42.67 79.31
CA GLU A 21 43.16 -41.46 78.89
C GLU A 21 43.67 -40.97 77.52
N LYS A 22 44.99 -41.01 77.31
CA LYS A 22 45.59 -40.68 76.02
C LYS A 22 45.19 -41.64 74.91
N ALA A 23 45.03 -42.94 75.21
CA ALA A 23 44.54 -43.92 74.25
C ALA A 23 43.08 -43.65 73.86
N LEU A 24 42.22 -43.31 74.83
CA LEU A 24 40.82 -42.92 74.59
C LEU A 24 40.70 -41.65 73.74
N ASP A 25 41.53 -40.63 73.98
CA ASP A 25 41.55 -39.42 73.17
C ASP A 25 41.97 -39.70 71.72
N LEU A 26 42.93 -40.61 71.53
CA LEU A 26 43.34 -41.06 70.19
C LEU A 26 42.24 -41.86 69.49
N GLU A 27 41.58 -42.78 70.17
CA GLU A 27 40.43 -43.54 69.62
C GLU A 27 39.29 -42.61 69.21
N LYS A 28 38.98 -41.60 70.03
CA LYS A 28 37.97 -40.59 69.70
C LYS A 28 38.35 -39.81 68.44
N LYS A 29 39.60 -39.35 68.33
CA LYS A 29 40.09 -38.65 67.14
C LYS A 29 40.04 -39.52 65.89
N LEU A 30 40.35 -40.81 66.04
CA LEU A 30 40.30 -41.79 64.95
C LEU A 30 38.86 -41.97 64.46
N LEU A 31 37.90 -42.21 65.38
CA LEU A 31 36.48 -42.31 65.05
C LEU A 31 35.95 -41.06 64.32
N PHE A 32 36.33 -39.86 64.79
CA PHE A 32 35.93 -38.61 64.11
C PHE A 32 36.50 -38.49 62.69
N ALA A 33 37.75 -38.93 62.48
CA ALA A 33 38.36 -38.91 61.17
C ALA A 33 37.70 -39.93 60.21
N GLU A 34 37.37 -41.12 60.70
CA GLU A 34 36.63 -42.14 59.93
C GLU A 34 35.25 -41.62 59.49
N GLU A 35 34.49 -41.00 60.38
CA GLU A 35 33.18 -40.41 60.05
C GLU A 35 33.30 -39.28 59.02
N GLN A 36 34.38 -38.49 59.07
CA GLN A 36 34.64 -37.45 58.08
C GLN A 36 34.99 -38.02 56.70
N ILE A 37 35.77 -39.11 56.66
CA ILE A 37 36.10 -39.82 55.42
C ILE A 37 34.82 -40.42 54.82
N GLU A 38 33.99 -41.08 55.63
CA GLU A 38 32.72 -41.66 55.18
C GLU A 38 31.76 -40.59 54.62
N LYS A 39 31.71 -39.41 55.24
CA LYS A 39 30.95 -38.27 54.70
C LYS A 39 31.52 -37.80 53.36
N LEU A 40 32.83 -37.64 53.26
CA LEU A 40 33.49 -37.24 51.99
C LEU A 40 33.33 -38.29 50.88
N GLU A 41 33.35 -39.58 51.22
CA GLU A 41 33.12 -40.67 50.27
C GLU A 41 31.66 -40.70 49.79
N ASN A 42 30.69 -40.46 50.68
CA ASN A 42 29.29 -40.33 50.31
C ASN A 42 29.01 -39.07 49.47
N ASP A 43 29.67 -37.95 49.79
CA ASP A 43 29.63 -36.71 49.01
C ASP A 43 30.28 -36.91 47.61
N LEU A 44 31.31 -37.75 47.49
CA LEU A 44 31.87 -38.15 46.20
C LEU A 44 30.94 -39.11 45.44
N ASN A 45 30.22 -40.00 46.10
CA ASN A 45 29.31 -40.94 45.44
C ASN A 45 28.03 -40.26 44.94
N THR A 46 27.61 -39.18 45.59
CA THR A 46 26.55 -38.27 45.10
C THR A 46 26.99 -37.43 43.89
N ASN A 47 28.30 -37.35 43.57
CA ASN A 47 28.83 -36.80 42.30
C ASN A 47 28.57 -37.70 41.06
N GLY A 48 27.58 -38.62 41.09
CA GLY A 48 26.98 -39.22 39.89
C GLY A 48 26.52 -38.19 38.83
N ASN A 49 26.48 -36.91 39.19
CA ASN A 49 26.35 -35.75 38.33
C ASN A 49 27.46 -35.60 37.26
N ILE A 50 28.70 -36.06 37.49
CA ILE A 50 29.79 -35.84 36.52
C ILE A 50 29.61 -36.71 35.28
N LYS A 51 29.31 -38.00 35.45
CA LYS A 51 29.05 -38.91 34.30
C LYS A 51 27.78 -38.53 33.54
N THR A 52 26.77 -38.03 34.24
CA THR A 52 25.53 -37.55 33.60
C THR A 52 25.75 -36.23 32.86
N LEU A 53 26.59 -35.33 33.39
CA LEU A 53 27.03 -34.11 32.70
C LEU A 53 27.81 -34.43 31.43
N GLU A 54 28.79 -35.33 31.47
CA GLU A 54 29.55 -35.76 30.28
C GLU A 54 28.64 -36.33 29.18
N LEU A 55 27.61 -37.08 29.58
CA LEU A 55 26.64 -37.67 28.64
C LEU A 55 25.73 -36.58 28.03
N LYS A 56 25.30 -35.60 28.84
CA LYS A 56 24.54 -34.44 28.39
C LYS A 56 25.37 -33.50 27.51
N GLU A 57 26.65 -33.34 27.77
CA GLU A 57 27.56 -32.55 26.93
C GLU A 57 27.76 -33.20 25.56
N LYS A 58 27.87 -34.53 25.49
CA LYS A 58 27.91 -35.27 24.22
C LYS A 58 26.59 -35.14 23.45
N GLU A 59 25.45 -35.28 24.13
CA GLU A 59 24.13 -35.07 23.52
C GLU A 59 23.99 -33.63 22.98
N LEU A 60 24.44 -32.62 23.74
CA LEU A 60 24.43 -31.23 23.31
C LEU A 60 25.35 -30.97 22.11
N ALA A 61 26.51 -31.61 22.06
CA ALA A 61 27.42 -31.51 20.92
C ALA A 61 26.77 -32.09 19.65
N GLN A 62 26.13 -33.26 19.76
CA GLN A 62 25.40 -33.90 18.67
C GLN A 62 24.23 -33.03 18.19
N LEU A 63 23.44 -32.48 19.12
CA LEU A 63 22.32 -31.58 18.80
C LEU A 63 22.79 -30.29 18.11
N LYS A 64 23.96 -29.75 18.49
CA LYS A 64 24.53 -28.58 17.82
C LYS A 64 24.93 -28.88 16.38
N THR A 65 25.58 -30.02 16.13
CA THR A 65 25.95 -30.41 14.76
C THR A 65 24.71 -30.64 13.90
N ASP A 66 23.68 -31.28 14.44
CA ASP A 66 22.44 -31.54 13.70
C ASP A 66 21.69 -30.24 13.39
N LEU A 67 21.72 -29.26 14.30
CA LEU A 67 21.13 -27.93 14.08
C LEU A 67 21.86 -27.15 12.98
N GLU A 68 23.20 -27.21 12.94
CA GLU A 68 23.99 -26.57 11.89
C GLU A 68 23.66 -27.18 10.50
N ASP A 69 23.54 -28.51 10.44
CA ASP A 69 23.20 -29.24 9.23
C ASP A 69 21.78 -28.91 8.73
N LEU A 70 20.81 -28.82 9.66
CA LEU A 70 19.45 -28.41 9.35
C LEU A 70 19.36 -26.95 8.90
N GLN A 71 20.10 -26.04 9.53
CA GLN A 71 20.17 -24.64 9.12
C GLN A 71 20.75 -24.49 7.71
N TYR A 72 21.78 -25.28 7.39
CA TYR A 72 22.38 -25.30 6.05
C TYR A 72 21.36 -25.75 5.00
N LYS A 73 20.66 -26.86 5.23
CA LYS A 73 19.61 -27.38 4.33
C LYS A 73 18.45 -26.40 4.16
N LEU A 74 18.02 -25.74 5.24
CA LEU A 74 16.96 -24.74 5.18
C LEU A 74 17.37 -23.55 4.31
N ARG A 75 18.60 -23.04 4.48
CA ARG A 75 19.13 -21.93 3.68
C ARG A 75 19.23 -22.30 2.20
N LEU A 76 19.66 -23.52 1.90
CA LEU A 76 19.74 -24.03 0.52
C LEU A 76 18.34 -24.10 -0.12
N SER A 77 17.35 -24.65 0.60
CA SER A 77 15.97 -24.73 0.11
C SER A 77 15.34 -23.34 -0.10
N GLN A 78 15.64 -22.38 0.77
CA GLN A 78 15.17 -21.00 0.61
C GLN A 78 15.81 -20.32 -0.61
N ALA A 79 17.10 -20.56 -0.85
CA ALA A 79 17.78 -20.05 -2.04
C ALA A 79 17.18 -20.62 -3.34
N ASP A 80 16.93 -21.93 -3.39
CA ASP A 80 16.28 -22.58 -4.54
C ASP A 80 14.87 -22.05 -4.82
N GLU A 81 14.11 -21.74 -3.76
CA GLU A 81 12.77 -21.17 -3.91
C GLU A 81 12.81 -19.74 -4.46
N LEU A 82 13.76 -18.92 -3.98
CA LEU A 82 14.00 -17.58 -4.50
C LEU A 82 14.44 -17.61 -5.95
N GLU A 83 15.33 -18.53 -6.33
CA GLU A 83 15.83 -18.68 -7.69
C GLU A 83 14.71 -19.08 -8.67
N LYS A 84 13.84 -20.03 -8.28
CA LYS A 84 12.64 -20.39 -9.06
C LYS A 84 11.71 -19.18 -9.25
N ARG A 85 11.57 -18.35 -8.22
CA ARG A 85 10.72 -17.16 -8.27
C ARG A 85 11.30 -16.09 -9.19
N ILE A 86 12.62 -15.85 -9.12
CA ILE A 86 13.34 -14.93 -10.02
C ILE A 86 13.15 -15.38 -11.47
N LYS A 87 13.38 -16.67 -11.75
CA LYS A 87 13.18 -17.23 -13.10
C LYS A 87 11.75 -17.04 -13.61
N GLY A 88 10.75 -17.21 -12.74
CA GLY A 88 9.35 -16.93 -13.10
C GLY A 88 9.09 -15.47 -13.44
N TYR A 89 9.74 -14.53 -12.74
CA TYR A 89 9.66 -13.10 -13.07
C TYR A 89 10.37 -12.77 -14.39
N GLU A 90 11.52 -13.39 -14.67
CA GLU A 90 12.23 -13.24 -15.95
C GLU A 90 11.38 -13.73 -17.13
N ASP A 91 10.73 -14.89 -17.00
CA ASP A 91 9.82 -15.43 -18.02
C ASP A 91 8.62 -14.51 -18.26
N LEU A 92 8.05 -13.94 -17.19
CA LEU A 92 6.94 -13.00 -17.30
C LEU A 92 7.37 -11.69 -17.98
N LEU A 93 8.53 -11.16 -17.61
CA LEU A 93 9.10 -9.96 -18.23
C LEU A 93 9.33 -10.17 -19.72
N GLY A 94 9.83 -11.35 -20.11
CA GLY A 94 9.98 -11.74 -21.52
C GLY A 94 8.65 -11.75 -22.28
N LYS A 95 7.58 -12.29 -21.69
CA LYS A 95 6.23 -12.26 -22.29
C LYS A 95 5.70 -10.85 -22.47
N ILE A 96 5.86 -10.01 -21.45
CA ILE A 96 5.43 -8.60 -21.50
C ILE A 96 6.20 -7.87 -22.60
N GLN A 97 7.51 -8.10 -22.72
CA GLN A 97 8.32 -7.47 -23.77
C GLN A 97 7.85 -7.85 -25.19
N ILE A 98 7.46 -9.12 -25.38
CA ILE A 98 6.91 -9.58 -26.66
C ILE A 98 5.57 -8.88 -26.94
N GLU A 99 4.66 -8.85 -25.96
CA GLU A 99 3.36 -8.19 -26.12
C GLU A 99 3.51 -6.70 -26.42
N LEU A 100 4.45 -6.01 -25.74
CA LEU A 100 4.70 -4.59 -25.94
C LEU A 100 5.20 -4.31 -27.37
N ASN A 101 6.13 -5.13 -27.87
CA ASN A 101 6.59 -5.05 -29.25
C ASN A 101 5.45 -5.29 -30.27
N GLU A 102 4.53 -6.23 -30.01
CA GLU A 102 3.37 -6.47 -30.87
C GLU A 102 2.40 -5.28 -30.88
N LYS A 103 2.17 -4.66 -29.72
CA LYS A 103 1.32 -3.48 -29.58
C LYS A 103 1.92 -2.27 -30.27
N ASP A 104 3.24 -2.07 -30.19
CA ASP A 104 3.94 -1.01 -30.90
C ASP A 104 3.79 -1.15 -32.42
N GLN A 105 3.90 -2.37 -32.96
CA GLN A 105 3.63 -2.63 -34.37
C GLN A 105 2.19 -2.28 -34.77
N GLN A 106 1.21 -2.60 -33.91
CA GLN A 106 -0.18 -2.21 -34.16
C GLN A 106 -0.36 -0.69 -34.16
N ILE A 107 0.26 0.00 -33.21
CA ILE A 107 0.22 1.47 -33.13
C ILE A 107 0.78 2.08 -34.41
N ASP A 108 1.92 1.60 -34.91
CA ASP A 108 2.51 2.08 -36.16
C ASP A 108 1.55 1.90 -37.36
N LEU A 109 0.90 0.73 -37.46
CA LEU A 109 -0.08 0.46 -38.51
C LEU A 109 -1.28 1.41 -38.41
N TYR A 110 -1.80 1.64 -37.21
CA TYR A 110 -2.90 2.57 -36.99
C TYR A 110 -2.49 4.01 -37.32
N GLN A 111 -1.29 4.45 -36.92
CA GLN A 111 -0.77 5.77 -37.23
C GLN A 111 -0.62 5.98 -38.74
N GLN A 112 -0.07 4.99 -39.47
CA GLN A 112 0.04 5.06 -40.93
C GLN A 112 -1.34 5.13 -41.61
N ARG A 113 -2.32 4.38 -41.10
CA ARG A 113 -3.70 4.39 -41.60
C ARG A 113 -4.38 5.74 -41.36
N VAL A 114 -4.21 6.32 -40.16
CA VAL A 114 -4.71 7.65 -39.81
C VAL A 114 -4.10 8.70 -40.75
N LYS A 115 -2.77 8.72 -40.90
CA LYS A 115 -2.06 9.64 -41.80
C LYS A 115 -2.53 9.52 -43.26
N SER A 116 -2.82 8.30 -43.71
CA SER A 116 -3.35 8.05 -45.05
C SER A 116 -4.79 8.56 -45.21
N MET A 117 -5.62 8.43 -44.17
CA MET A 117 -6.98 8.99 -44.15
C MET A 117 -6.96 10.51 -44.10
N GLU A 118 -6.12 11.11 -43.26
CA GLU A 118 -5.91 12.56 -43.20
C GLU A 118 -5.49 13.13 -44.57
N LYS A 119 -4.56 12.45 -45.26
CA LYS A 119 -4.15 12.85 -46.62
C LYS A 119 -5.30 12.75 -47.61
N ARG A 120 -6.14 11.71 -47.53
CA ARG A 120 -7.35 11.59 -48.38
C ARG A 120 -8.39 12.67 -48.05
N MET A 121 -8.62 12.96 -46.77
CA MET A 121 -9.52 14.03 -46.34
C MET A 121 -9.00 15.40 -46.79
N SER A 122 -7.70 15.65 -46.69
CA SER A 122 -7.06 16.86 -47.21
C SER A 122 -7.23 17.01 -48.72
N ILE A 123 -7.10 15.93 -49.50
CA ILE A 123 -7.29 15.94 -50.96
C ILE A 123 -8.78 16.12 -51.32
N ASN A 124 -9.68 15.45 -50.62
CA ASN A 124 -11.12 15.57 -50.86
C ASN A 124 -11.62 16.99 -50.55
N ARG A 125 -11.03 17.66 -49.54
CA ARG A 125 -11.28 19.08 -49.23
C ARG A 125 -10.76 20.04 -50.31
N MET A 126 -9.84 19.61 -51.18
CA MET A 126 -9.31 20.41 -52.30
C MET A 126 -10.07 20.20 -53.63
N LEU A 127 -10.99 19.23 -53.71
CA LEU A 127 -11.62 18.81 -54.98
C LEU A 127 -13.12 19.15 -55.12
N GLU A 128 -13.74 19.88 -54.18
CA GLU A 128 -15.12 20.36 -54.41
C GLU A 128 -15.14 21.47 -55.49
N PRO A 129 -15.82 21.25 -56.64
CA PRO A 129 -16.07 22.31 -57.60
C PRO A 129 -17.21 23.19 -57.10
N SER A 130 -16.98 24.49 -57.11
CA SER A 130 -17.98 25.52 -56.91
C SER A 130 -19.12 25.36 -57.93
N PHE A 131 -20.32 24.99 -57.47
CA PHE A 131 -21.54 25.12 -58.26
C PHE A 131 -22.44 26.16 -57.59
N GLU A 132 -22.49 27.34 -58.22
CA GLU A 132 -23.32 28.47 -57.85
C GLU A 132 -24.81 28.13 -58.03
N GLY A 133 -25.56 28.22 -56.94
CA GLY A 133 -27.03 28.23 -56.92
C GLY A 133 -27.50 29.49 -56.21
N SER A 134 -27.89 30.49 -56.98
CA SER A 134 -28.35 31.80 -56.55
C SER A 134 -29.57 31.75 -55.62
N MET A 135 -29.51 32.48 -54.50
CA MET A 135 -30.65 33.26 -54.03
C MET A 135 -30.17 34.49 -53.27
N GLN A 136 -30.45 35.66 -53.85
CA GLN A 136 -30.22 36.97 -53.26
C GLN A 136 -31.21 37.18 -52.11
N THR A 137 -30.72 37.41 -50.89
CA THR A 137 -31.28 38.44 -49.99
C THR A 137 -30.20 38.96 -49.05
N ALA A 138 -29.72 40.15 -49.40
CA ALA A 138 -29.24 41.25 -48.57
C ALA A 138 -28.67 40.97 -47.16
N GLY A 139 -27.38 41.32 -47.02
CA GLY A 139 -26.85 41.97 -45.83
C GLY A 139 -25.82 41.18 -45.04
N ASP A 140 -24.68 40.82 -45.64
CA ASP A 140 -23.56 40.23 -44.93
C ASP A 140 -22.26 41.01 -45.23
N ASN A 141 -21.66 41.55 -44.18
CA ASN A 141 -20.27 41.98 -44.15
C ASN A 141 -19.64 41.30 -42.94
N THR A 142 -19.35 40.01 -43.07
CA THR A 142 -18.40 39.35 -42.17
C THR A 142 -17.67 38.22 -42.90
N ALA A 143 -16.35 38.33 -42.87
CA ALA A 143 -15.41 37.39 -43.47
C ALA A 143 -15.63 35.94 -42.99
N ALA A 144 -15.97 35.04 -43.91
CA ALA A 144 -16.04 33.60 -43.65
C ALA A 144 -14.66 32.97 -43.81
N GLY A 145 -13.93 32.93 -42.69
CA GLY A 145 -12.80 32.02 -42.49
C GLY A 145 -13.25 30.56 -42.42
N ALA A 146 -12.28 29.66 -42.60
CA ALA A 146 -12.37 28.21 -42.49
C ALA A 146 -13.45 27.71 -41.51
N VAL A 147 -14.26 26.75 -41.94
CA VAL A 147 -15.21 26.01 -41.08
C VAL A 147 -14.42 25.40 -39.92
N LYS A 148 -14.46 26.08 -38.77
CA LYS A 148 -13.97 25.59 -37.49
C LYS A 148 -14.90 24.47 -37.05
N GLU A 149 -14.32 23.36 -36.61
CA GLU A 149 -15.03 22.37 -35.81
C GLU A 149 -15.58 23.09 -34.58
N ASP A 150 -16.91 23.23 -34.52
CA ASP A 150 -17.57 24.02 -33.51
C ASP A 150 -17.88 23.18 -32.26
N PHE A 151 -16.82 22.76 -31.58
CA PHE A 151 -16.91 22.14 -30.26
C PHE A 151 -17.16 23.24 -29.23
N ARG A 152 -18.34 23.22 -28.59
CA ARG A 152 -18.68 24.11 -27.48
C ARG A 152 -19.39 23.32 -26.40
N CYS A 153 -18.88 23.38 -25.18
CA CYS A 153 -19.49 22.72 -24.03
C CYS A 153 -19.35 23.64 -22.82
N THR A 154 -20.38 23.64 -21.98
CA THR A 154 -20.39 24.39 -20.72
C THR A 154 -20.53 23.40 -19.57
N GLY A 155 -19.61 23.48 -18.62
CA GLY A 155 -19.68 22.74 -17.35
C GLY A 155 -19.93 23.70 -16.19
N TYR A 156 -20.79 23.36 -15.25
CA TYR A 156 -21.05 24.20 -14.08
C TYR A 156 -21.41 23.37 -12.85
N PHE A 157 -21.06 23.89 -11.68
CA PHE A 157 -21.46 23.39 -10.38
C PHE A 157 -22.81 23.99 -9.97
N ASP A 158 -23.69 23.14 -9.47
CA ASP A 158 -24.86 23.53 -8.68
C ASP A 158 -24.66 22.93 -7.28
N TYR A 159 -24.55 23.77 -6.25
CA TYR A 159 -24.15 23.31 -4.93
C TYR A 159 -24.77 24.12 -3.80
N SER A 160 -24.85 23.48 -2.64
CA SER A 160 -25.25 24.06 -1.37
C SER A 160 -24.19 23.73 -0.31
N VAL A 161 -23.88 24.70 0.54
CA VAL A 161 -22.94 24.53 1.65
C VAL A 161 -23.75 24.38 2.93
N ILE A 162 -23.55 23.26 3.64
CA ILE A 162 -24.27 22.95 4.87
C ILE A 162 -23.28 22.98 6.02
N PHE A 163 -23.49 23.91 6.96
CA PHE A 163 -22.70 24.06 8.17
C PHE A 163 -23.39 23.36 9.36
N THR A 164 -22.59 22.70 10.20
CA THR A 164 -22.99 22.22 11.51
C THR A 164 -22.59 23.22 12.60
N GLU A 165 -23.07 23.02 13.83
CA GLU A 165 -22.91 23.96 14.96
C GLU A 165 -21.44 24.34 15.26
N GLU A 166 -20.47 23.51 14.86
CA GLU A 166 -19.03 23.74 15.04
C GLU A 166 -18.33 24.37 13.82
N LYS A 167 -19.08 24.94 12.87
CA LYS A 167 -18.57 25.40 11.55
C LYS A 167 -17.88 24.29 10.72
N ASN A 168 -18.08 23.04 11.09
CA ASN A 168 -17.80 21.90 10.22
C ASN A 168 -18.96 21.72 9.24
N GLY A 169 -18.83 20.85 8.25
CA GLY A 169 -19.92 20.68 7.31
C GLY A 169 -19.58 19.84 6.10
N PHE A 170 -20.45 19.95 5.10
CA PHE A 170 -20.21 19.37 3.80
C PHE A 170 -20.84 20.22 2.71
N ILE A 171 -20.22 20.20 1.55
CA ILE A 171 -20.73 20.81 0.33
C ILE A 171 -21.47 19.69 -0.41
N ARG A 172 -22.76 19.86 -0.63
CA ARG A 172 -23.56 18.94 -1.44
C ARG A 172 -23.83 19.60 -2.78
N GLY A 173 -23.57 18.91 -3.88
CA GLY A 173 -23.80 19.48 -5.20
C GLY A 173 -23.92 18.47 -6.32
N SER A 174 -24.13 19.02 -7.51
CA SER A 174 -24.05 18.33 -8.79
C SER A 174 -23.15 19.13 -9.74
N PHE A 175 -22.53 18.41 -10.67
CA PHE A 175 -21.74 19.01 -11.74
C PHE A 175 -22.38 18.64 -13.06
N THR A 176 -22.85 19.63 -13.81
CA THR A 176 -23.58 19.43 -15.06
C THR A 176 -22.74 19.89 -16.23
N LEU A 177 -22.72 19.08 -17.29
CA LEU A 177 -22.12 19.37 -18.59
C LEU A 177 -23.22 19.47 -19.64
N GLU A 178 -23.16 20.51 -20.45
CA GLU A 178 -24.08 20.76 -21.55
C GLU A 178 -23.31 20.99 -22.85
N ASN A 179 -23.60 20.20 -23.87
CA ASN A 179 -23.06 20.43 -25.20
C ASN A 179 -23.84 21.55 -25.90
N THR A 180 -23.26 22.74 -25.92
CA THR A 180 -23.80 23.93 -26.58
C THR A 180 -23.34 24.07 -28.04
N GLY A 181 -22.47 23.18 -28.50
CA GLY A 181 -21.93 23.15 -29.86
C GLY A 181 -22.77 22.31 -30.79
N VAL A 182 -22.36 22.29 -32.07
CA VAL A 182 -23.06 21.52 -33.11
C VAL A 182 -22.47 20.10 -33.23
N GLN A 183 -21.20 19.93 -32.85
CA GLN A 183 -20.52 18.64 -32.92
C GLN A 183 -20.78 17.79 -31.67
N PRO A 184 -20.96 16.47 -31.81
CA PRO A 184 -21.09 15.57 -30.67
C PRO A 184 -19.77 15.48 -29.90
N LEU A 185 -19.86 15.31 -28.58
CA LEU A 185 -18.71 15.20 -27.69
C LEU A 185 -18.73 13.86 -26.97
N SER A 186 -17.61 13.14 -26.95
CA SER A 186 -17.57 11.76 -26.48
C SER A 186 -16.75 11.61 -25.20
N ASN A 187 -17.24 10.81 -24.24
CA ASN A 187 -16.53 10.38 -23.04
C ASN A 187 -15.86 11.53 -22.25
N PRO A 188 -16.65 12.40 -21.61
CA PRO A 188 -16.12 13.48 -20.77
C PRO A 188 -15.33 12.93 -19.58
N HIS A 189 -14.05 13.29 -19.46
CA HIS A 189 -13.25 13.02 -18.27
C HIS A 189 -13.23 14.29 -17.41
N ILE A 190 -13.71 14.21 -16.18
CA ILE A 190 -13.81 15.37 -15.28
C ILE A 190 -12.69 15.28 -14.25
N CYS A 191 -11.89 16.33 -14.16
CA CYS A 191 -10.89 16.55 -13.12
C CYS A 191 -11.43 17.59 -12.14
N PHE A 192 -11.65 17.19 -10.89
CA PHE A 192 -11.92 18.09 -9.78
C PHE A 192 -10.61 18.40 -9.07
N ARG A 193 -10.22 19.67 -9.03
CA ARG A 193 -9.00 20.13 -8.36
C ARG A 193 -9.35 20.85 -7.06
N PHE A 194 -8.76 20.37 -5.97
CA PHE A 194 -8.96 20.83 -4.61
C PHE A 194 -7.76 21.64 -4.12
N LEU A 195 -8.03 22.75 -3.46
CA LEU A 195 -7.06 23.61 -2.81
C LEU A 195 -7.56 23.91 -1.39
N PRO A 196 -6.86 23.47 -0.32
CA PRO A 196 -5.64 22.67 -0.32
C PRO A 196 -5.87 21.22 -0.79
N ALA A 197 -4.78 20.54 -1.17
CA ALA A 197 -4.84 19.16 -1.65
C ALA A 197 -5.38 18.18 -0.60
N GLU A 198 -5.18 18.45 0.68
CA GLU A 198 -5.67 17.61 1.79
C GLU A 198 -7.21 17.55 1.84
N ALA A 199 -7.90 18.54 1.28
CA ALA A 199 -9.34 18.59 1.17
C ALA A 199 -9.91 17.74 0.01
N ALA A 200 -9.05 17.02 -0.74
CA ALA A 200 -9.44 16.15 -1.86
C ALA A 200 -10.19 14.90 -1.39
N ALA A 201 -11.43 15.10 -0.95
CA ALA A 201 -12.36 14.07 -0.56
C ALA A 201 -13.72 14.34 -1.19
N MET A 202 -14.20 13.39 -2.00
CA MET A 202 -15.54 13.44 -2.58
C MET A 202 -16.25 12.12 -2.32
N LYS A 203 -17.50 12.20 -1.88
CA LYS A 203 -18.42 11.07 -1.70
C LYS A 203 -19.59 11.26 -2.66
N GLY A 204 -20.26 10.19 -3.06
CA GLY A 204 -21.42 10.28 -3.94
C GLY A 204 -21.65 8.97 -4.68
N LYS A 205 -22.50 9.02 -5.70
CA LYS A 205 -22.75 7.89 -6.61
C LYS A 205 -21.64 7.77 -7.67
N ILE A 206 -20.40 7.66 -7.20
CA ILE A 206 -19.19 7.50 -8.00
C ILE A 206 -18.58 6.15 -7.59
N LEU A 207 -18.51 5.23 -8.54
CA LEU A 207 -17.99 3.88 -8.33
C LEU A 207 -16.46 3.91 -8.14
N SER A 208 -15.94 3.17 -7.16
CA SER A 208 -14.51 2.83 -7.09
C SER A 208 -14.33 1.35 -7.39
N MET A 209 -13.35 1.02 -8.24
CA MET A 209 -13.07 -0.36 -8.63
C MET A 209 -12.22 -1.08 -7.56
N ILE A 210 -11.56 -0.32 -6.68
CA ILE A 210 -10.74 -0.84 -5.57
C ILE A 210 -11.62 -1.55 -4.53
N SER A 211 -12.87 -1.12 -4.36
CA SER A 211 -13.77 -1.62 -3.31
C SER A 211 -14.56 -2.88 -3.69
N ASN A 212 -14.32 -3.51 -4.84
CA ASN A 212 -15.11 -4.64 -5.37
C ASN A 212 -16.64 -4.35 -5.32
N PRO A 213 -17.12 -3.38 -6.13
CA PRO A 213 -18.50 -2.93 -6.05
C PRO A 213 -19.49 -4.05 -6.37
N SER A 214 -20.61 -4.05 -5.65
CA SER A 214 -21.73 -4.97 -5.86
C SER A 214 -22.45 -4.69 -7.18
N ALA A 215 -23.19 -5.69 -7.69
CA ALA A 215 -23.98 -5.54 -8.91
C ALA A 215 -25.04 -4.41 -8.82
N GLU A 216 -25.55 -4.15 -7.62
CA GLU A 216 -26.50 -3.06 -7.36
C GLU A 216 -25.82 -1.68 -7.47
N GLU A 217 -24.61 -1.53 -6.93
CA GLU A 217 -23.83 -0.28 -7.01
C GLU A 217 -23.42 0.06 -8.45
N ILE A 218 -23.06 -0.96 -9.24
CA ILE A 218 -22.78 -0.82 -10.68
C ILE A 218 -24.04 -0.40 -11.45
N GLY A 219 -25.21 -0.94 -11.08
CA GLY A 219 -26.49 -0.59 -11.70
C GLY A 219 -26.95 0.84 -11.42
N GLN A 220 -26.56 1.42 -10.28
CA GLN A 220 -27.02 2.74 -9.82
C GLN A 220 -26.01 3.87 -10.10
N SER A 221 -24.75 3.54 -10.38
CA SER A 221 -23.69 4.53 -10.62
C SER A 221 -23.54 4.82 -12.11
N GLN A 222 -23.45 6.11 -12.46
CA GLN A 222 -23.18 6.55 -13.84
C GLN A 222 -21.72 6.97 -14.05
N TRP A 223 -21.01 7.20 -12.95
CA TRP A 223 -19.65 7.72 -12.92
C TRP A 223 -18.76 6.77 -12.13
N MET A 224 -17.48 6.72 -12.49
CA MET A 224 -16.45 5.96 -11.78
C MET A 224 -15.20 6.79 -11.59
N TYR A 225 -14.48 6.52 -10.50
CA TYR A 225 -13.14 7.05 -10.30
C TYR A 225 -12.17 6.40 -11.29
N MET A 226 -11.22 7.19 -11.77
CA MET A 226 -10.10 6.64 -12.53
C MET A 226 -9.09 6.09 -11.54
N ASP A 227 -8.99 4.76 -11.46
CA ASP A 227 -8.13 4.06 -10.50
C ASP A 227 -6.90 3.48 -11.22
N ASN A 228 -5.87 4.31 -11.44
CA ASN A 228 -4.58 3.92 -12.03
C ASN A 228 -3.44 4.68 -11.35
N ASP A 229 -2.18 4.31 -11.65
CA ASP A 229 -1.00 4.88 -10.96
C ASP A 229 -0.91 6.41 -11.11
N TRP A 230 -1.36 6.97 -12.24
CA TRP A 230 -1.39 8.42 -12.42
C TRP A 230 -2.45 9.09 -11.53
N ALA A 231 -3.55 8.42 -11.20
CA ALA A 231 -4.58 8.96 -10.32
C ALA A 231 -4.12 8.99 -8.86
N ALA A 232 -3.25 8.07 -8.45
CA ALA A 232 -2.59 8.13 -7.13
C ALA A 232 -1.70 9.37 -7.02
N GLU A 233 -0.86 9.65 -8.02
CA GLU A 233 -0.03 10.87 -8.07
C GLU A 233 -0.88 12.15 -8.23
N ALA A 234 -2.00 12.08 -8.93
CA ALA A 234 -2.92 13.19 -9.09
C ALA A 234 -3.59 13.55 -7.75
N LYS A 235 -3.87 12.55 -6.90
CA LYS A 235 -4.43 12.77 -5.57
C LYS A 235 -3.48 13.56 -4.66
N ASP A 236 -2.17 13.34 -4.76
CA ASP A 236 -1.16 14.13 -4.04
C ASP A 236 -1.16 15.61 -4.49
N ARG A 237 -1.55 15.88 -5.74
CA ARG A 237 -1.76 17.24 -6.27
C ARG A 237 -3.14 17.82 -5.95
N GLY A 238 -3.99 17.08 -5.22
CA GLY A 238 -5.36 17.47 -4.92
C GLY A 238 -6.32 17.30 -6.09
N GLU A 239 -6.03 16.43 -7.05
CA GLU A 239 -6.86 16.19 -8.24
C GLU A 239 -7.63 14.87 -8.10
N LEU A 240 -8.96 14.91 -8.28
CA LEU A 240 -9.82 13.74 -8.37
C LEU A 240 -10.39 13.63 -9.77
N TRP A 241 -10.16 12.49 -10.41
CA TRP A 241 -10.58 12.27 -11.79
C TRP A 241 -11.69 11.24 -11.86
N VAL A 242 -12.73 11.57 -12.62
CA VAL A 242 -13.89 10.71 -12.85
C VAL A 242 -14.24 10.64 -14.32
N CYS A 243 -14.75 9.48 -14.73
CA CYS A 243 -15.25 9.25 -16.08
C CYS A 243 -16.60 8.52 -16.04
N PRO A 244 -17.40 8.58 -17.13
CA PRO A 244 -18.62 7.81 -17.26
C PRO A 244 -18.32 6.31 -17.20
N LEU A 245 -19.16 5.56 -16.48
CA LEU A 245 -19.05 4.10 -16.37
C LEU A 245 -19.29 3.39 -17.71
N LYS A 246 -20.10 4.00 -18.59
CA LYS A 246 -20.39 3.51 -19.94
C LYS A 246 -20.00 4.56 -20.96
N GLU A 247 -19.59 4.12 -22.14
CA GLU A 247 -19.32 5.02 -23.25
C GLU A 247 -20.52 5.94 -23.50
N THR A 248 -20.28 7.24 -23.45
CA THR A 248 -21.32 8.26 -23.47
C THR A 248 -21.01 9.31 -24.53
N VAL A 249 -22.02 9.65 -25.33
CA VAL A 249 -21.93 10.67 -26.37
C VAL A 249 -22.93 11.78 -26.05
N LEU A 250 -22.44 13.00 -25.88
CA LEU A 250 -23.24 14.21 -25.74
C LEU A 250 -23.53 14.79 -27.11
N LEU A 251 -24.77 14.62 -27.57
CA LEU A 251 -25.30 15.30 -28.75
C LEU A 251 -25.53 16.79 -28.48
N GLN A 252 -25.74 17.58 -29.53
CA GLN A 252 -26.11 18.99 -29.42
C GLN A 252 -27.32 19.18 -28.48
N GLY A 253 -27.19 20.08 -27.50
CA GLY A 253 -28.20 20.37 -26.49
C GLY A 253 -28.36 19.29 -25.41
N ALA A 254 -27.65 18.16 -25.50
CA ALA A 254 -27.70 17.13 -24.49
C ALA A 254 -26.92 17.53 -23.23
N ARG A 255 -27.38 17.03 -22.09
CA ARG A 255 -26.79 17.28 -20.78
C ARG A 255 -26.45 15.97 -20.07
N ILE A 256 -25.33 15.95 -19.37
CA ILE A 256 -24.97 14.88 -18.43
C ILE A 256 -24.57 15.52 -17.10
N SER A 257 -24.93 14.87 -15.99
CA SER A 257 -24.62 15.41 -14.67
C SER A 257 -24.06 14.33 -13.75
N LEU A 258 -23.06 14.71 -12.95
CA LEU A 258 -22.65 13.98 -11.76
C LEU A 258 -23.46 14.54 -10.60
N ASN A 259 -24.42 13.75 -10.11
CA ASN A 259 -25.39 14.20 -9.11
C ASN A 259 -25.01 13.77 -7.69
N ASP A 260 -25.45 14.56 -6.71
CA ASP A 260 -25.36 14.25 -5.28
C ASP A 260 -23.93 13.96 -4.78
N PHE A 261 -22.93 14.67 -5.29
CA PHE A 261 -21.62 14.62 -4.67
C PHE A 261 -21.63 15.35 -3.33
N GLN A 262 -20.78 14.91 -2.42
CA GLN A 262 -20.58 15.48 -1.10
C GLN A 262 -19.09 15.65 -0.83
N ILE A 263 -18.69 16.86 -0.49
CA ILE A 263 -17.31 17.20 -0.13
C ILE A 263 -17.32 17.58 1.35
N PRO A 264 -16.86 16.70 2.26
CA PRO A 264 -16.79 17.02 3.68
C PRO A 264 -15.66 18.01 3.93
N PHE A 265 -15.87 18.93 4.87
CA PHE A 265 -14.84 19.88 5.29
C PHE A 265 -14.81 20.05 6.81
N LYS A 266 -13.63 20.34 7.34
CA LYS A 266 -13.42 20.58 8.78
C LYS A 266 -12.66 21.88 8.98
N LYS A 267 -13.24 22.83 9.73
CA LYS A 267 -12.65 24.15 9.96
C LYS A 267 -11.21 24.11 10.50
N GLN A 268 -10.90 23.12 11.32
CA GLN A 268 -9.57 22.99 11.95
C GLN A 268 -8.46 22.59 10.96
N ILE A 269 -8.83 22.00 9.82
CA ILE A 269 -7.91 21.48 8.81
C ILE A 269 -7.89 22.41 7.61
N ASP A 270 -9.07 22.87 7.19
CA ASP A 270 -9.25 23.58 5.94
C ASP A 270 -9.51 25.07 6.20
N ASN A 271 -8.48 25.93 6.18
CA ASN A 271 -8.65 27.38 6.35
C ASN A 271 -9.49 28.01 5.22
N HIS A 272 -9.33 27.48 4.01
CA HIS A 272 -10.14 27.78 2.85
C HIS A 272 -10.24 26.51 2.01
N ILE A 273 -11.34 26.32 1.28
CA ILE A 273 -11.48 25.24 0.31
C ILE A 273 -11.91 25.85 -1.00
N THR A 274 -11.14 25.58 -2.06
CA THR A 274 -11.52 25.88 -3.43
C THR A 274 -11.59 24.60 -4.24
N VAL A 275 -12.69 24.40 -4.95
CA VAL A 275 -12.90 23.26 -5.85
C VAL A 275 -13.15 23.79 -7.25
N GLU A 276 -12.27 23.43 -8.17
CA GLU A 276 -12.40 23.73 -9.59
C GLU A 276 -12.67 22.46 -10.38
N ALA A 277 -13.31 22.56 -11.53
CA ALA A 277 -13.47 21.44 -12.44
C ALA A 277 -12.93 21.78 -13.84
N PHE A 278 -12.25 20.79 -14.42
CA PHE A 278 -11.79 20.77 -15.80
C PHE A 278 -12.37 19.54 -16.47
N VAL A 279 -12.79 19.66 -17.73
CA VAL A 279 -13.32 18.54 -18.49
C VAL A 279 -12.53 18.35 -19.75
N TYR A 280 -12.16 17.09 -20.01
CA TYR A 280 -11.36 16.69 -21.14
C TYR A 280 -12.11 15.65 -21.98
N PHE A 281 -12.23 15.93 -23.27
CA PHE A 281 -12.80 15.05 -24.28
C PHE A 281 -11.66 14.51 -25.14
N HIS A 282 -11.22 13.29 -24.83
CA HIS A 282 -9.98 12.74 -25.40
C HIS A 282 -10.07 12.52 -26.92
N LYS A 283 -11.23 12.07 -27.44
CA LYS A 283 -11.41 11.80 -28.87
C LYS A 283 -11.35 13.09 -29.71
N GLU A 284 -11.97 14.16 -29.21
CA GLU A 284 -12.05 15.44 -29.90
C GLU A 284 -10.88 16.39 -29.54
N ASN A 285 -9.95 15.96 -28.69
CA ASN A 285 -8.86 16.79 -28.14
C ASN A 285 -9.36 18.16 -27.63
N TYR A 286 -10.54 18.15 -27.00
CA TYR A 286 -11.23 19.35 -26.57
C TYR A 286 -11.27 19.43 -25.05
N LYS A 287 -11.02 20.63 -24.50
CA LYS A 287 -10.99 20.85 -23.06
C LYS A 287 -11.75 22.09 -22.67
N ILE A 288 -12.42 22.03 -21.53
CA ILE A 288 -13.11 23.17 -20.94
C ILE A 288 -12.78 23.28 -19.45
N ARG A 289 -12.86 24.51 -18.94
CA ARG A 289 -12.93 24.78 -17.51
C ARG A 289 -14.40 24.99 -17.15
N ALA A 290 -14.79 24.57 -15.96
CA ALA A 290 -16.10 24.89 -15.42
C ALA A 290 -16.33 26.41 -15.39
N ALA A 291 -17.57 26.82 -15.66
CA ALA A 291 -18.01 28.21 -15.70
C ALA A 291 -17.96 28.89 -14.32
N ASN A 292 -18.10 28.10 -13.26
CA ASN A 292 -17.96 28.52 -11.87
C ASN A 292 -17.05 27.55 -11.09
N HIS A 293 -16.70 27.95 -9.87
CA HIS A 293 -15.95 27.14 -8.92
C HIS A 293 -16.63 27.24 -7.55
N ILE A 294 -16.29 26.32 -6.66
CA ILE A 294 -16.75 26.33 -5.28
C ILE A 294 -15.65 26.95 -4.43
N ALA A 295 -15.97 27.95 -3.61
CA ALA A 295 -15.03 28.56 -2.68
C ALA A 295 -15.70 28.76 -1.32
N VAL A 296 -15.11 28.17 -0.27
CA VAL A 296 -15.57 28.30 1.12
C VAL A 296 -14.43 28.84 1.95
N ASN A 297 -14.68 29.96 2.64
CA ASN A 297 -13.74 30.62 3.55
C ASN A 297 -14.36 30.64 4.96
N PHE A 298 -13.58 30.35 6.01
CA PHE A 298 -14.06 30.07 7.37
C PHE A 298 -13.85 31.18 8.42
#